data_AF-A0A7W0YEE6-F1
#
_entry.id   AF-A0A7W0YEE6-F1
#
_cell.length_a   1.000
_cell.length_b   1.000
_cell.length_c   1.000
_cell.angle_alpha   90.00
_cell.angle_beta   90.00
_cell.angle_gamma   90.00
#
_symmetry.space_group_name_H-M   'P 1'
#
loop_
_entity.id
_entity.type
_entity.pdbx_description
1 polymer ?
#
loop_
_entity_poly.entity_id
_entity_poly.type
_entity_poly.pdbx_seq_one_letter_code
_entity_poly.pdbx_strand_id
1 'polypeptide(L)'
;MNEQSLQAANDFLRVASETAGPGEFLERAPTDIGRDAGLPNPLAVARAVRALAARRRLEAVDGRYRLLEGRPLEAGEPESVPRAPRRRKPRKRAATRAEAAPGDRRASYSDLGRAVVERVIELGREAGEAIASSEHLRRELKENKAARIEAEQRAARLFERSKELQHKLEMAEGNLRTVLAAARGRGATAAPTDNEMETLLRILKSPASSGDAEAEPSGVPASESPGE
;
A
#
# COMPACT_ATOMS: atom_id res chain seq x y z
N MET A 1 -3.94 12.94 2.46
CA MET A 1 -3.39 13.79 3.54
C MET A 1 -3.79 13.14 4.85
N ASN A 2 -2.91 13.09 5.85
CA ASN A 2 -3.24 12.49 7.16
C ASN A 2 -3.89 13.56 8.06
N GLU A 3 -4.75 13.20 9.01
CA GLU A 3 -5.44 14.14 9.92
C GLU A 3 -4.47 15.05 10.70
N GLN A 4 -3.38 14.49 11.23
CA GLN A 4 -2.32 15.24 11.93
C GLN A 4 -1.66 16.31 11.04
N SER A 5 -1.52 16.04 9.74
CA SER A 5 -0.94 17.00 8.81
C SER A 5 -1.92 18.12 8.44
N LEU A 6 -3.22 17.87 8.54
CA LEU A 6 -4.26 18.86 8.31
C LEU A 6 -4.36 19.82 9.50
N GLN A 7 -4.37 19.28 10.72
CA GLN A 7 -4.29 20.09 11.94
C GLN A 7 -3.05 20.99 11.92
N ALA A 8 -1.88 20.42 11.66
CA ALA A 8 -0.64 21.16 11.52
C ALA A 8 -0.68 22.29 10.47
N ALA A 9 -1.35 22.08 9.34
CA ALA A 9 -1.49 23.11 8.31
C ALA A 9 -2.46 24.23 8.72
N ASN A 10 -3.54 23.89 9.42
CA ASN A 10 -4.51 24.85 9.92
C ASN A 10 -3.95 25.67 11.09
N ASP A 11 -3.17 25.04 11.98
CA ASP A 11 -2.48 25.73 13.07
C ASP A 11 -1.47 26.75 12.53
N PHE A 12 -0.70 26.36 11.50
CA PHE A 12 0.20 27.27 10.80
C PHE A 12 -0.54 28.45 10.15
N LEU A 13 -1.65 28.16 9.46
CA LEU A 13 -2.43 29.18 8.76
C LEU A 13 -3.09 30.17 9.72
N ARG A 14 -3.55 29.72 10.90
CA ARG A 14 -4.09 30.59 11.95
C ARG A 14 -3.05 31.64 12.38
N VAL A 15 -1.87 31.19 12.78
CA VAL A 15 -0.78 32.09 13.23
C VAL A 15 -0.30 33.00 12.09
N ALA A 16 -0.24 32.47 10.86
CA ALA A 16 0.10 33.27 9.68
C ALA A 16 -0.94 34.38 9.41
N SER A 17 -2.25 34.08 9.58
CA SER A 17 -3.33 35.06 9.40
C SER A 17 -3.45 36.10 10.51
N GLU A 18 -2.93 35.81 11.70
CA GLU A 18 -2.80 36.78 12.80
C GLU A 18 -1.64 37.75 12.56
N THR A 19 -0.63 37.33 11.80
CA THR A 19 0.61 38.09 11.57
C THR A 19 0.57 38.92 10.28
N ALA A 20 -0.17 38.48 9.25
CA ALA A 20 -0.24 39.13 7.95
C ALA A 20 -1.66 39.09 7.37
N GLY A 21 -2.04 40.16 6.67
CA GLY A 21 -3.29 40.23 5.92
C GLY A 21 -3.25 39.44 4.60
N PRO A 22 -4.42 39.12 4.01
CA PRO A 22 -4.48 38.51 2.69
C PRO A 22 -3.90 39.48 1.65
N GLY A 23 -2.92 39.00 0.88
CA GLY A 23 -2.14 39.78 -0.08
C GLY A 23 -0.83 40.32 0.48
N GLU A 24 -0.51 40.12 1.76
CA GLU A 24 0.75 40.58 2.37
C GLU A 24 1.81 39.48 2.43
N PHE A 25 3.07 39.89 2.50
CA PHE A 25 4.19 38.98 2.66
C PHE A 25 4.38 38.64 4.14
N LEU A 26 4.66 37.39 4.43
CA LEU A 26 5.11 36.96 5.75
C LEU A 26 6.51 37.53 5.99
N GLU A 27 6.61 38.48 6.91
CA GLU A 27 7.88 39.11 7.31
C GLU A 27 8.78 38.16 8.10
N ARG A 28 8.17 37.19 8.80
CA ARG A 28 8.87 36.18 9.60
C ARG A 28 9.19 34.94 8.77
N ALA A 29 10.28 34.26 9.13
CA ALA A 29 10.62 33.00 8.51
C ALA A 29 9.54 31.94 8.81
N PRO A 30 9.21 31.05 7.86
CA PRO A 30 8.20 30.00 8.07
C PRO A 30 8.50 29.10 9.27
N THR A 31 9.77 28.92 9.60
CA THR A 31 10.19 28.14 10.77
C THR A 31 9.77 28.78 12.09
N ASP A 32 9.75 30.11 12.16
CA ASP A 32 9.40 30.85 13.38
C ASP A 32 7.89 30.86 13.58
N ILE A 33 7.13 31.11 12.50
CA ILE A 33 5.66 30.96 12.49
C ILE A 33 5.27 29.52 12.87
N GLY A 34 6.06 28.54 12.41
CA GLY A 34 5.81 27.15 12.76
C GLY A 34 6.06 26.81 14.23
N ARG A 35 7.01 27.49 14.89
CA ARG A 35 7.23 27.34 16.35
C ARG A 35 6.09 27.96 17.13
N ASP A 36 5.64 29.14 16.73
CA ASP A 36 4.49 29.84 17.33
C ASP A 36 3.20 29.01 17.17
N ALA A 37 3.06 28.28 16.06
CA ALA A 37 1.96 27.35 15.80
C ALA A 37 2.08 26.00 16.55
N GLY A 38 3.13 25.78 17.35
CA GLY A 38 3.32 24.55 18.11
C GLY A 38 3.72 23.33 17.28
N LEU A 39 4.29 23.54 16.08
CA LEU A 39 4.67 22.42 15.20
C LEU A 39 5.95 21.72 15.71
N PRO A 40 5.92 20.38 15.86
CA PRO A 40 6.99 19.64 16.57
C PRO A 40 8.29 19.49 15.78
N ASN A 41 8.30 19.73 14.46
CA ASN A 41 9.45 19.46 13.61
C ASN A 41 9.48 20.42 12.39
N PRO A 42 10.66 20.92 11.96
CA PRO A 42 10.80 21.71 10.72
C PRO A 42 10.24 21.02 9.46
N LEU A 43 10.24 19.68 9.40
CA LEU A 43 9.60 18.94 8.32
C LEU A 43 8.07 19.05 8.35
N ALA A 44 7.46 19.17 9.53
CA ALA A 44 6.03 19.39 9.66
C ALA A 44 5.66 20.78 9.12
N VAL A 45 6.48 21.80 9.43
CA VAL A 45 6.36 23.15 8.87
C VAL A 45 6.45 23.13 7.34
N ALA A 46 7.48 22.47 6.77
CA ALA A 46 7.63 22.38 5.32
C ALA A 46 6.46 21.64 4.63
N ARG A 47 5.87 20.64 5.30
CA ARG A 47 4.68 19.93 4.80
C ARG A 47 3.44 20.82 4.86
N ALA A 48 3.24 21.56 5.95
CA ALA A 48 2.16 22.52 6.12
C ALA A 48 2.23 23.62 5.05
N VAL A 49 3.38 24.29 4.91
CA VAL A 49 3.61 25.33 3.89
C VAL A 49 3.37 24.79 2.48
N ARG A 50 3.82 23.57 2.17
CA ARG A 50 3.58 22.95 0.86
C ARG A 50 2.09 22.63 0.63
N ALA A 51 1.38 22.15 1.65
CA ALA A 51 -0.06 21.87 1.54
C ALA A 51 -0.85 23.16 1.29
N LEU A 52 -0.48 24.24 1.98
CA LEU A 52 -1.06 25.57 1.80
C LEU A 52 -0.74 26.16 0.43
N ALA A 53 0.50 25.98 -0.06
CA ALA A 53 0.89 26.39 -1.40
C ALA A 53 0.15 25.63 -2.51
N ALA A 54 -0.02 24.31 -2.33
CA ALA A 54 -0.75 23.48 -3.29
C ALA A 54 -2.24 23.83 -3.41
N ARG A 55 -2.80 24.55 -2.44
CA ARG A 55 -4.21 24.96 -2.36
C ARG A 55 -4.41 26.48 -2.51
N ARG A 56 -3.37 27.20 -2.95
CA ARG A 56 -3.39 28.67 -3.14
C ARG A 56 -3.76 29.46 -1.88
N ARG A 57 -3.42 28.96 -0.69
CA ARG A 57 -3.53 29.71 0.57
C ARG A 57 -2.27 30.52 0.84
N LEU A 58 -1.12 29.97 0.43
CA LEU A 58 0.16 30.66 0.41
C LEU A 58 0.72 30.65 -1.00
N GLU A 59 1.44 31.69 -1.37
CA GLU A 59 2.20 31.75 -2.62
C GLU A 59 3.68 31.95 -2.30
N ALA A 60 4.56 31.18 -2.95
CA ALA A 60 6.00 31.39 -2.83
C ALA A 60 6.45 32.32 -3.97
N VAL A 61 6.81 33.57 -3.62
CA VAL A 61 7.27 34.60 -4.56
C VAL A 61 8.63 35.09 -4.10
N ASP A 62 9.66 34.96 -4.95
CA ASP A 62 11.02 35.45 -4.72
C ASP A 62 11.63 35.04 -3.37
N GLY A 63 11.39 33.80 -2.95
CA GLY A 63 11.92 33.25 -1.69
C GLY A 63 11.17 33.71 -0.43
N ARG A 64 10.11 34.50 -0.57
CA ARG A 64 9.18 34.88 0.50
C ARG A 64 7.82 34.23 0.28
N TYR A 65 7.05 34.14 1.35
CA TYR A 65 5.70 33.57 1.31
C TYR A 65 4.68 34.69 1.45
N ARG A 66 3.75 34.75 0.51
CA ARG A 66 2.62 35.68 0.51
C ARG A 66 1.38 34.96 0.99
N LEU A 67 0.67 35.52 1.97
CA LEU A 67 -0.62 35.00 2.39
C LEU A 67 -1.65 35.40 1.33
N LEU A 68 -2.38 34.44 0.77
CA LEU A 68 -3.45 34.73 -0.20
C LEU A 68 -4.82 34.65 0.48
N GLU A 69 -5.04 33.60 1.26
CA GLU A 69 -6.33 33.34 1.91
C GLU A 69 -6.14 32.74 3.31
N GLY A 70 -6.83 33.31 4.30
CA GLY A 70 -6.86 32.85 5.70
C GLY A 70 -7.98 31.85 6.01
N ARG A 71 -8.58 31.20 5.01
CA ARG A 71 -9.61 30.17 5.23
C ARG A 71 -8.96 28.84 5.66
N PRO A 72 -9.42 28.21 6.76
CA PRO A 72 -8.96 26.88 7.18
C PRO A 72 -9.15 25.82 6.08
N LEU A 73 -8.27 24.83 6.04
CA LEU A 73 -8.36 23.72 5.10
C LEU A 73 -9.37 22.67 5.57
N GLU A 74 -10.27 22.27 4.67
CA GLU A 74 -11.21 21.16 4.90
C GLU A 74 -10.60 19.81 4.48
N ALA A 75 -11.06 18.74 5.14
CA ALA A 75 -10.66 17.38 4.84
C ALA A 75 -11.21 16.98 3.46
N GLY A 76 -10.31 16.75 2.50
CA GLY A 76 -10.67 16.32 1.15
C GLY A 76 -10.70 17.39 0.07
N GLU A 77 -10.36 18.66 0.36
CA GLU A 77 -10.27 19.67 -0.72
C GLU A 77 -9.22 19.24 -1.77
N PRO A 78 -9.58 19.29 -3.07
CA PRO A 78 -8.69 18.88 -4.14
C PRO A 78 -7.45 19.79 -4.18
N GLU A 79 -6.27 19.17 -4.31
CA GLU A 79 -5.04 19.92 -4.55
C GLU A 79 -5.19 20.69 -5.87
N SER A 80 -5.15 22.02 -5.82
CA SER A 80 -5.34 22.89 -7.00
C SER A 80 -4.20 22.77 -8.02
N VAL A 81 -3.06 22.22 -7.59
CA VAL A 81 -1.92 21.89 -8.43
C VAL A 81 -1.83 20.36 -8.52
N PRO A 82 -2.12 19.75 -9.69
CA PRO A 82 -1.99 18.32 -9.85
C PRO A 82 -0.53 17.90 -9.64
N ARG A 83 -0.31 16.94 -8.74
CA ARG A 83 1.01 16.32 -8.57
C ARG A 83 1.35 15.55 -9.84
N ALA A 84 2.25 16.09 -10.65
CA ALA A 84 2.90 15.30 -11.67
C ALA A 84 3.56 14.09 -10.99
N PRO A 85 3.23 12.83 -11.39
CA PRO A 85 3.85 11.66 -10.80
C PRO A 85 5.36 11.74 -11.02
N ARG A 86 6.13 11.60 -9.94
CA ARG A 86 7.61 11.59 -10.00
C ARG A 86 8.05 10.38 -10.81
N ARG A 87 8.28 10.56 -12.12
CA ARG A 87 9.03 9.60 -12.94
C ARG A 87 10.41 9.42 -12.32
N ARG A 88 10.69 8.22 -11.80
CA ARG A 88 12.05 7.83 -11.41
C ARG A 88 12.92 7.88 -12.66
N LYS A 89 13.87 8.81 -12.70
CA LYS A 89 14.77 9.02 -13.84
C LYS A 89 15.79 7.88 -13.87
N PRO A 90 15.85 7.02 -14.90
CA PRO A 90 17.02 6.19 -15.10
C PRO A 90 18.19 7.11 -15.43
N ARG A 91 19.32 6.93 -14.73
CA ARG A 91 20.58 7.63 -15.00
C ARG A 91 21.03 7.32 -16.44
N LYS A 92 20.72 8.20 -17.39
CA LYS A 92 21.37 8.20 -18.71
C LYS A 92 22.75 8.82 -18.56
N ARG A 93 23.76 8.02 -18.87
CA ARG A 93 25.15 8.43 -19.12
C ARG A 93 25.14 9.61 -20.09
N ALA A 94 25.93 10.62 -19.77
CA ALA A 94 26.18 11.78 -20.59
C ALA A 94 26.78 11.34 -21.93
N ALA A 95 26.09 11.65 -23.03
CA ALA A 95 26.66 11.72 -24.37
C ALA A 95 25.69 12.48 -25.28
N THR A 96 25.73 13.81 -25.21
CA THR A 96 25.52 14.65 -26.39
C THR A 96 26.25 15.97 -26.15
N ARG A 97 27.40 16.10 -26.81
CA ARG A 97 28.02 17.39 -27.11
C ARG A 97 27.00 18.15 -27.95
N ALA A 98 26.30 19.09 -27.32
CA ALA A 98 25.38 19.97 -28.01
C ALA A 98 26.18 20.80 -29.02
N GLU A 99 25.92 20.52 -30.29
CA GLU A 99 26.34 21.36 -31.40
C GLU A 99 25.65 22.73 -31.25
N ALA A 100 26.37 23.76 -31.67
CA ALA A 100 26.03 25.16 -31.47
C ALA A 100 24.60 25.50 -31.91
N ALA A 101 23.93 26.35 -31.12
CA ALA A 101 22.66 26.96 -31.46
C ALA A 101 22.73 27.66 -32.84
N PRO A 102 21.79 27.43 -33.77
CA PRO A 102 21.62 28.33 -34.88
C PRO A 102 20.76 29.49 -34.38
N GLY A 103 21.41 30.61 -34.06
CA GLY A 103 20.72 31.89 -33.95
C GLY A 103 20.02 32.23 -35.27
N ASP A 104 18.80 32.76 -35.16
CA ASP A 104 18.10 33.60 -36.14
C ASP A 104 18.12 33.14 -37.62
N ARG A 105 17.90 31.85 -37.87
CA ARG A 105 17.39 31.42 -39.19
C ARG A 105 15.87 31.40 -39.12
N ARG A 106 15.21 32.22 -39.93
CA ARG A 106 13.75 32.14 -40.13
C ARG A 106 13.41 30.68 -40.44
N ALA A 107 12.56 30.08 -39.61
CA ALA A 107 12.22 28.66 -39.70
C ALA A 107 11.86 28.30 -41.15
N SER A 108 12.67 27.43 -41.75
CA SER A 108 12.45 27.01 -43.13
C SER A 108 11.37 25.92 -43.16
N TYR A 109 10.66 25.79 -44.27
CA TYR A 109 9.68 24.72 -44.47
C TYR A 109 10.28 23.32 -44.26
N SER A 110 11.58 23.16 -44.55
CA SER A 110 12.35 21.94 -44.26
C SER A 110 12.46 21.62 -42.76
N ASP A 111 12.55 22.65 -41.92
CA ASP A 111 12.67 22.49 -40.46
C ASP A 111 11.32 22.09 -39.86
N LEU A 112 10.22 22.62 -40.41
CA LEU A 112 8.86 22.17 -40.07
C LEU A 112 8.65 20.70 -40.46
N GLY A 113 9.10 20.29 -41.65
CA GLY A 113 9.03 18.89 -42.07
C GLY A 113 9.79 17.95 -41.13
N ARG A 114 11.00 18.33 -40.71
CA ARG A 114 11.77 17.56 -39.71
C ARG A 114 11.09 17.51 -38.35
N ALA A 115 10.59 18.64 -37.85
CA ALA A 115 9.88 18.71 -36.58
C ALA A 115 8.61 17.84 -36.56
N VAL A 116 7.85 17.81 -37.66
CA VAL A 116 6.67 16.95 -37.80
C VAL A 116 7.06 15.47 -37.77
N VAL A 117 8.11 15.07 -38.50
CA VAL A 117 8.59 13.68 -38.48
C VAL A 117 9.08 13.28 -37.09
N GLU A 118 9.84 14.13 -36.40
CA GLU A 118 10.26 13.89 -35.02
C GLU A 118 9.07 13.74 -34.08
N ARG A 119 8.05 14.58 -34.22
CA ARG A 119 6.83 14.48 -33.40
C ARG A 119 6.04 13.21 -33.70
N VAL A 120 5.97 12.77 -34.95
CA VAL A 120 5.32 11.48 -35.31
C VAL A 120 6.08 10.30 -34.71
N ILE A 121 7.42 10.32 -34.75
CA ILE A 121 8.25 9.29 -34.11
C ILE A 121 8.03 9.29 -32.60
N GLU A 122 7.96 10.47 -31.98
CA GLU A 122 7.71 10.61 -30.54
C GLU A 122 6.32 10.10 -30.17
N LEU A 123 5.27 10.49 -30.90
CA LEU A 123 3.91 9.96 -30.71
C LEU A 123 3.84 8.45 -30.92
N GLY A 124 4.59 7.90 -31.88
CA GLY A 124 4.69 6.46 -32.09
C GLY A 124 5.33 5.73 -30.90
N ARG A 125 6.34 6.34 -30.28
CA ARG A 125 6.95 5.80 -29.04
C ARG A 125 5.99 5.92 -27.86
N GLU A 126 5.34 7.06 -27.69
CA GLU A 126 4.35 7.29 -26.63
C GLU A 126 3.16 6.32 -26.75
N ALA A 127 2.67 6.06 -27.97
CA ALA A 127 1.63 5.07 -28.24
C ALA A 127 2.10 3.64 -27.96
N GLY A 128 3.33 3.29 -28.36
CA GLY A 128 3.93 1.99 -28.05
C GLY A 128 4.10 1.76 -26.55
N GLU A 129 4.59 2.76 -25.81
CA GLU A 129 4.69 2.74 -24.35
C GLU A 129 3.31 2.61 -23.69
N ALA A 130 2.30 3.34 -24.18
CA ALA A 130 0.94 3.26 -23.68
C ALA A 130 0.34 1.85 -23.87
N ILE A 131 0.50 1.26 -25.05
CA ILE A 131 0.03 -0.10 -25.34
C ILE A 131 0.74 -1.11 -24.44
N ALA A 132 2.07 -1.07 -24.35
CA ALA A 132 2.85 -1.96 -23.49
C ALA A 132 2.45 -1.84 -22.01
N SER A 133 2.23 -0.61 -21.52
CA SER A 133 1.75 -0.38 -20.15
C SER A 133 0.36 -0.95 -19.92
N SER A 134 -0.55 -0.84 -20.91
CA SER A 134 -1.89 -1.39 -20.81
C SER A 134 -1.88 -2.92 -20.78
N GLU A 135 -1.00 -3.56 -21.56
CA GLU A 135 -0.85 -5.01 -21.54
C GLU A 135 -0.26 -5.50 -20.22
N HIS A 136 0.74 -4.77 -19.69
CA HIS A 136 1.33 -5.07 -18.40
C HIS A 136 0.29 -4.99 -17.28
N LEU A 137 -0.50 -3.91 -17.23
CA LEU A 137 -1.59 -3.78 -16.25
C LEU A 137 -2.65 -4.88 -16.41
N ARG A 138 -2.97 -5.30 -17.65
CA ARG A 138 -3.88 -6.42 -17.87
C ARG A 138 -3.32 -7.75 -17.35
N ARG A 139 -2.00 -7.98 -17.46
CA ARG A 139 -1.34 -9.17 -16.88
C ARG A 139 -1.35 -9.12 -15.36
N GLU A 140 -0.95 -7.99 -14.77
CA GLU A 140 -0.97 -7.80 -13.32
C GLU A 140 -2.39 -7.94 -12.72
N LEU A 141 -3.43 -7.48 -13.42
CA LEU A 141 -4.81 -7.67 -12.99
C LEU A 141 -5.24 -9.15 -13.03
N LYS A 142 -4.77 -9.93 -14.00
CA LYS A 142 -5.04 -11.38 -14.04
C LYS A 142 -4.32 -12.10 -12.92
N GLU A 143 -3.05 -11.77 -12.67
CA GLU A 143 -2.24 -12.32 -11.58
C GLU A 143 -2.83 -11.97 -10.21
N ASN A 144 -3.25 -10.71 -9.99
CA ASN A 144 -3.91 -10.31 -8.75
C ASN A 144 -5.25 -11.03 -8.53
N LYS A 145 -6.03 -11.27 -9.61
CA LYS A 145 -7.25 -12.07 -9.51
C LYS A 145 -6.96 -13.52 -9.12
N ALA A 146 -5.94 -14.14 -9.72
CA ALA A 146 -5.53 -15.48 -9.36
C ALA A 146 -5.06 -15.56 -7.89
N ALA A 147 -4.19 -14.64 -7.47
CA ALA A 147 -3.72 -14.56 -6.09
C ALA A 147 -4.86 -14.35 -5.09
N ARG A 148 -5.86 -13.54 -5.45
CA ARG A 148 -7.06 -13.34 -4.63
C ARG A 148 -7.88 -14.63 -4.50
N ILE A 149 -8.11 -15.35 -5.59
CA ILE A 149 -8.86 -16.62 -5.57
C ILE A 149 -8.12 -17.64 -4.70
N GLU A 150 -6.79 -17.76 -4.82
CA GLU A 150 -6.01 -18.65 -3.96
C GLU A 150 -6.09 -18.26 -2.49
N ALA A 151 -6.03 -16.95 -2.16
CA ALA A 151 -6.18 -16.48 -0.80
C ALA A 151 -7.57 -16.79 -0.23
N GLU A 152 -8.62 -16.62 -1.03
CA GLU A 152 -10.00 -16.96 -0.67
C GLU A 152 -10.15 -18.48 -0.44
N GLN A 153 -9.54 -19.32 -1.29
CA GLN A 153 -9.51 -20.78 -1.10
C GLN A 153 -8.76 -21.20 0.17
N ARG A 154 -7.59 -20.59 0.45
CA ARG A 154 -6.85 -20.84 1.69
C ARG A 154 -7.67 -20.43 2.91
N ALA A 155 -8.33 -19.28 2.86
CA ALA A 155 -9.20 -18.82 3.94
C ALA A 155 -10.39 -19.77 4.17
N ALA A 156 -11.03 -20.26 3.10
CA ALA A 156 -12.11 -21.23 3.19
C ALA A 156 -11.66 -22.54 3.85
N ARG A 157 -10.52 -23.10 3.44
CA ARG A 157 -9.94 -24.32 4.05
C ARG A 157 -9.63 -24.13 5.53
N LEU A 158 -9.03 -22.99 5.91
CA LEU A 158 -8.75 -22.68 7.31
C LEU A 158 -10.03 -22.51 8.12
N PHE A 159 -11.07 -21.92 7.52
CA PHE A 159 -12.36 -21.75 8.17
C PHE A 159 -13.05 -23.11 8.41
N GLU A 160 -13.06 -24.01 7.42
CA GLU A 160 -13.56 -25.38 7.57
C GLU A 160 -12.79 -26.11 8.67
N ARG A 161 -11.45 -26.05 8.66
CA ARG A 161 -10.61 -26.64 9.72
C ARG A 161 -10.92 -26.05 11.09
N SER A 162 -11.18 -24.75 11.19
CA SER A 162 -11.55 -24.10 12.46
C SER A 162 -12.88 -24.63 12.99
N LYS A 163 -13.87 -24.83 12.11
CA LYS A 163 -15.17 -25.41 12.47
C LYS A 163 -15.05 -26.87 12.90
N GLU A 164 -14.25 -27.66 12.18
CA GLU A 164 -13.98 -29.04 12.57
C GLU A 164 -13.31 -29.13 13.94
N LEU A 165 -12.33 -28.26 14.21
CA LEU A 165 -11.66 -28.20 15.50
C LEU A 165 -12.62 -27.75 16.61
N GLN A 166 -13.47 -26.76 16.35
CA GLN A 166 -14.52 -26.34 17.28
C GLN A 166 -15.48 -27.50 17.60
N HIS A 167 -15.96 -28.22 16.58
CA HIS A 167 -16.84 -29.36 16.79
C HIS A 167 -16.14 -30.49 17.58
N LYS A 168 -14.86 -30.77 17.29
CA LYS A 168 -14.08 -31.74 18.07
C LYS A 168 -13.91 -31.31 19.53
N LEU A 169 -13.71 -30.01 19.79
CA LEU A 169 -13.65 -29.47 21.15
C LEU A 169 -14.99 -29.60 21.86
N GLU A 170 -16.11 -29.27 21.21
CA GLU A 170 -17.45 -29.45 21.78
C GLU A 170 -17.72 -30.91 22.17
N MET A 171 -17.34 -31.86 21.30
CA MET A 171 -17.48 -33.29 21.59
C MET A 171 -16.56 -33.74 22.73
N ALA A 172 -15.32 -33.24 22.78
CA ALA A 172 -14.39 -33.53 23.86
C ALA A 172 -14.91 -32.97 25.19
N GLU A 173 -15.43 -31.74 25.22
CA GLU A 173 -16.05 -31.14 26.39
C GLU A 173 -17.28 -31.92 26.84
N GLY A 174 -18.15 -32.33 25.91
CA GLY A 174 -19.30 -33.19 26.20
C GLY A 174 -18.88 -34.50 26.86
N ASN A 175 -17.89 -35.19 26.29
CA ASN A 175 -17.35 -36.43 26.82
C ASN A 175 -16.68 -36.25 28.20
N LEU A 176 -15.99 -35.14 28.43
CA LEU A 176 -15.40 -34.85 29.74
C LEU A 176 -16.48 -34.54 30.77
N ARG A 177 -17.54 -33.82 30.41
CA ARG A 177 -18.68 -33.56 31.31
C ARG A 177 -19.40 -34.85 31.70
N THR A 178 -19.56 -35.80 30.77
CA THR A 178 -20.17 -37.10 31.10
C THR A 178 -19.28 -37.93 32.01
N VAL A 179 -17.96 -38.00 31.74
CA VAL A 179 -17.00 -38.69 32.61
C VAL A 179 -16.96 -38.05 34.01
N LEU A 180 -16.95 -36.71 34.10
CA LEU A 180 -16.98 -36.02 35.39
C LEU A 180 -18.29 -36.24 36.15
N ALA A 181 -19.43 -36.26 35.46
CA ALA A 181 -20.72 -36.58 36.08
C ALA A 181 -20.76 -38.02 36.62
N ALA A 182 -20.24 -38.98 35.86
CA ALA A 182 -20.10 -40.37 36.28
C ALA A 182 -19.16 -40.50 37.50
N ALA A 183 -17.99 -39.86 37.44
CA ALA A 183 -17.02 -39.84 38.55
C ALA A 183 -17.58 -39.16 39.81
N ARG A 184 -18.35 -38.08 39.67
CA ARG A 184 -18.99 -37.38 40.80
C ARG A 184 -20.04 -38.22 41.52
N GLY A 185 -20.75 -39.09 40.79
CA GLY A 185 -21.67 -40.07 41.37
C GLY A 185 -20.98 -41.22 42.10
N ARG A 186 -19.70 -41.48 41.80
CA ARG A 186 -18.93 -42.62 42.32
C ARG A 186 -18.04 -42.31 43.53
N GLY A 187 -17.77 -41.02 43.78
CA GLY A 187 -16.85 -40.55 44.83
C GLY A 187 -15.38 -40.58 44.38
N ALA A 188 -14.59 -39.60 44.84
CA ALA A 188 -13.24 -39.30 44.33
C ALA A 188 -12.17 -40.40 44.49
N THR A 189 -12.47 -41.49 45.19
CA THR A 189 -11.53 -42.58 45.52
C THR A 189 -11.84 -43.91 44.82
N ALA A 190 -12.87 -43.97 43.98
CA ALA A 190 -13.22 -45.19 43.24
C ALA A 190 -12.43 -45.27 41.91
N ALA A 191 -11.88 -46.45 41.61
CA ALA A 191 -11.15 -46.69 40.36
C ALA A 191 -12.08 -46.52 39.13
N PRO A 192 -11.57 -45.96 38.00
CA PRO A 192 -12.35 -45.84 36.76
C PRO A 192 -12.83 -47.21 36.29
N THR A 193 -14.02 -47.27 35.69
CA THR A 193 -14.44 -48.46 34.94
C THR A 193 -13.68 -48.58 33.61
N ASP A 194 -13.62 -49.79 33.05
CA ASP A 194 -13.00 -50.04 31.74
C ASP A 194 -13.59 -49.15 30.63
N ASN A 195 -14.90 -48.89 30.65
CA ASN A 195 -15.55 -47.97 29.70
C ASN A 195 -15.09 -46.51 29.86
N GLU A 196 -14.90 -46.04 31.08
CA GLU A 196 -14.34 -44.70 31.36
C GLU A 196 -12.86 -44.63 30.91
N MET A 197 -12.10 -45.72 31.08
CA MET A 197 -10.73 -45.81 30.60
C MET A 197 -10.64 -45.78 29.08
N GLU A 198 -11.50 -46.53 28.37
CA GLU A 198 -11.56 -46.54 26.91
C GLU A 198 -11.95 -45.17 26.32
N THR A 199 -12.89 -44.47 26.94
CA THR A 199 -13.29 -43.12 26.52
C THR A 199 -12.16 -42.10 26.73
N LEU A 200 -11.46 -42.15 27.86
CA LEU A 200 -10.28 -41.31 28.12
C LEU A 200 -9.15 -41.56 27.11
N LEU A 201 -8.87 -42.82 26.79
CA LEU A 201 -7.87 -43.18 25.78
C LEU A 201 -8.27 -42.72 24.38
N ARG A 202 -9.56 -42.78 24.02
CA ARG A 202 -10.07 -42.25 22.75
C ARG A 202 -9.91 -40.74 22.63
N ILE A 203 -10.12 -40.00 23.72
CA ILE A 203 -9.92 -38.54 23.79
C ILE A 203 -8.44 -38.20 23.65
N LEU A 204 -7.56 -38.91 24.36
CA LEU A 204 -6.10 -38.70 24.32
C LEU A 204 -5.45 -39.10 22.98
N LYS A 205 -6.04 -40.04 22.25
CA LYS A 205 -5.57 -40.45 20.91
C LYS A 205 -5.99 -39.47 19.80
N SER A 206 -6.93 -38.56 20.07
CA SER A 206 -7.48 -37.61 19.10
C SER A 206 -6.57 -36.44 18.62
N PRO A 207 -5.38 -36.13 19.16
CA PRO A 207 -4.58 -34.99 18.66
C PRO A 207 -3.28 -35.36 17.90
N ALA A 208 -3.11 -36.57 17.34
CA ALA A 208 -1.82 -36.95 16.72
C ALA A 208 -1.83 -37.42 15.25
N SER A 209 -2.97 -37.60 14.58
CA SER A 209 -2.98 -38.24 13.23
C SER A 209 -3.44 -37.35 12.07
N SER A 210 -3.41 -36.02 12.19
CA SER A 210 -3.85 -35.12 11.12
C SER A 210 -2.82 -34.04 10.77
N GLY A 211 -1.56 -34.44 10.69
CA GLY A 211 -0.46 -33.64 10.19
C GLY A 211 0.60 -34.55 9.62
N ASP A 212 0.36 -35.08 8.42
CA ASP A 212 1.35 -35.57 7.43
C ASP A 212 0.61 -36.33 6.32
N ALA A 213 -0.13 -35.60 5.48
CA ALA A 213 -0.66 -36.12 4.22
C ALA A 213 -1.00 -34.95 3.27
N GLU A 214 -0.04 -34.07 2.99
CA GLU A 214 -0.07 -33.20 1.81
C GLU A 214 1.23 -33.40 1.00
N ALA A 215 1.09 -34.16 -0.08
CA ALA A 215 1.63 -33.90 -1.42
C ALA A 215 3.14 -33.62 -1.59
N GLU A 216 3.90 -34.68 -1.84
CA GLU A 216 5.05 -34.64 -2.75
C GLU A 216 4.53 -34.76 -4.20
N PRO A 217 4.79 -33.80 -5.11
CA PRO A 217 4.41 -33.92 -6.52
C PRO A 217 5.38 -34.86 -7.24
N SER A 218 4.89 -36.04 -7.62
CA SER A 218 5.58 -36.97 -8.51
C SER A 218 5.82 -36.35 -9.90
N GLY A 219 7.05 -35.90 -10.16
CA GLY A 219 7.57 -35.59 -11.49
C GLY A 219 8.26 -36.82 -12.12
N VAL A 220 7.71 -37.29 -13.23
CA VAL A 220 8.14 -38.37 -14.16
C VAL A 220 9.30 -37.81 -15.04
N PRO A 221 10.29 -38.55 -15.64
CA PRO A 221 10.17 -39.89 -16.25
C PRO A 221 11.34 -40.90 -16.06
N ALA A 222 10.98 -42.18 -16.23
CA ALA A 222 11.91 -43.28 -16.44
C ALA A 222 12.52 -43.21 -17.85
N SER A 223 13.85 -43.14 -17.92
CA SER A 223 14.63 -43.40 -19.13
C SER A 223 14.84 -44.92 -19.26
N GLU A 224 14.07 -45.56 -20.14
CA GLU A 224 14.43 -46.88 -20.64
C GLU A 224 15.59 -46.75 -21.62
N SER A 225 16.71 -47.40 -21.28
CA SER A 225 17.71 -47.86 -22.22
C SER A 225 17.71 -49.38 -22.17
N PRO A 226 17.75 -50.06 -23.31
CA PRO A 226 18.42 -51.35 -23.35
C PRO A 226 19.50 -51.32 -24.45
N GLY A 227 20.73 -51.50 -24.02
CA GLY A 227 21.75 -52.12 -24.85
C GLY A 227 21.73 -53.62 -24.56
N GLU A 228 21.66 -54.41 -25.63
CA GLU A 228 22.48 -55.60 -25.90
C GLU A 228 22.28 -56.00 -27.37
#